data_AF-A0A378F5H7-F1
#
_entry.id   AF-A0A378F5H7-F1
#
_cell.length_a   1.000
_cell.length_b   1.000
_cell.length_c   1.000
_cell.angle_alpha   90.00
_cell.angle_beta   90.00
_cell.angle_gamma   90.00
#
_symmetry.space_group_name_H-M   'P 1'
#
loop_
_entity.id
_entity.type
_entity.pdbx_description
1 polymer ?
#
loop_
_entity_poly.entity_id
_entity_poly.type
_entity_poly.pdbx_seq_one_letter_code
_entity_poly.pdbx_strand_id
1 'polypeptide(L)'
;MSQPITLTLAQRAPRPLRWLGILLVLGLLSMPFLALLPASHPLAVPSWLLTLSGKILCYAIVAVALDLVWGYAGMLSLGHGIFFALGGYAMGMYLMRQAAGDGLPAFMSFLSWSELP
;
A
#
# COMPACT_ATOMS: atom_id res chain seq x y z
N MET A 1 8.54 24.45 -17.48
CA MET A 1 8.73 23.48 -16.38
C MET A 1 7.57 23.63 -15.41
N SER A 2 6.51 22.84 -15.60
CA SER A 2 5.31 22.86 -14.75
C SER A 2 5.64 22.21 -13.41
N GLN A 3 5.69 23.00 -12.35
CA GLN A 3 5.81 22.46 -11.00
C GLN A 3 4.62 21.54 -10.69
N PRO A 4 4.84 20.36 -10.09
CA PRO A 4 3.74 19.48 -9.72
C PRO A 4 2.87 20.18 -8.67
N ILE A 5 1.54 20.11 -8.87
CA ILE A 5 0.51 20.76 -8.03
C ILE A 5 0.66 20.41 -6.53
N THR A 6 1.28 19.28 -6.21
CA THR A 6 1.60 18.86 -4.85
C THR A 6 2.62 19.77 -4.16
N LEU A 7 3.65 20.24 -4.88
CA LEU A 7 4.66 21.15 -4.33
C LEU A 7 4.09 22.56 -4.13
N THR A 8 3.20 23.03 -5.00
CA THR A 8 2.59 24.35 -4.86
C THR A 8 1.59 24.38 -3.70
N LEU A 9 0.83 23.31 -3.46
CA LEU A 9 -0.06 23.17 -2.30
C LEU A 9 0.69 23.09 -0.97
N ALA A 10 1.79 22.34 -0.90
CA ALA A 10 2.64 22.28 0.30
C ALA A 10 3.29 23.64 0.63
N GLN A 11 3.69 24.39 -0.41
CA GLN A 11 4.22 25.75 -0.26
C GLN A 11 3.14 26.76 0.16
N ARG A 12 1.89 26.57 -0.28
CA ARG A 12 0.72 27.39 0.10
C ARG A 12 0.03 26.95 1.39
N ALA A 13 0.50 25.90 2.06
CA ALA A 13 -0.11 25.44 3.30
C ALA A 13 -0.21 26.60 4.32
N PRO A 14 -1.41 26.96 4.78
CA PRO A 14 -1.60 28.08 5.68
C PRO A 14 -0.79 27.84 6.96
N ARG A 15 -0.09 28.87 7.45
CA ARG A 15 0.71 28.83 8.69
C ARG A 15 0.07 28.02 9.84
N PRO A 16 -1.25 28.14 10.16
CA PRO A 16 -1.85 27.33 11.22
C PRO A 16 -1.80 25.82 10.97
N LEU A 17 -1.93 25.36 9.72
CA LEU A 17 -1.92 23.94 9.38
C LEU A 17 -0.55 23.30 9.64
N ARG A 18 0.54 24.04 9.39
CA ARG A 18 1.90 23.57 9.71
C ARG A 18 2.11 23.41 11.20
N TRP A 19 1.66 24.38 12.00
CA TRP A 19 1.72 24.28 13.46
C TRP A 19 0.89 23.09 13.97
N LEU A 20 -0.31 22.90 13.44
CA LEU A 20 -1.17 21.79 13.82
C LEU A 20 -0.51 20.42 13.55
N GLY A 21 0.16 20.27 12.40
CA GLY A 21 0.92 19.07 12.07
C GLY A 21 2.10 18.81 13.02
N ILE A 22 2.86 19.85 13.36
CA ILE A 22 3.97 19.76 14.32
C ILE A 22 3.46 19.34 15.70
N LEU A 23 2.34 19.92 16.15
CA LEU A 23 1.77 19.65 17.46
C LEU A 23 1.27 18.20 17.54
N LEU A 24 0.67 17.70 16.46
CA LEU A 24 0.23 16.31 16.35
C LEU A 24 1.41 15.33 16.45
N VAL A 25 2.51 15.59 15.73
CA VAL A 25 3.71 14.75 15.77
C VAL A 25 4.33 14.75 17.16
N LEU A 26 4.45 15.92 17.80
CA LEU A 26 4.97 16.02 19.18
C LEU A 26 4.06 15.29 20.18
N GLY A 27 2.74 15.38 20.03
CA GLY A 27 1.78 14.64 20.85
C GLY A 27 1.94 13.12 20.70
N LEU A 28 2.11 12.64 19.46
CA LEU A 28 2.28 11.21 19.19
C LEU A 28 3.61 10.68 19.73
N LEU A 29 4.68 11.48 19.62
CA LEU A 29 6.02 11.10 20.09
C LEU A 29 6.14 11.15 21.63
N SER A 30 5.37 11.99 22.29
CA SER A 30 5.35 12.10 23.75
C SER A 30 4.49 11.03 24.45
N MET A 31 3.51 10.43 23.75
CA MET A 31 2.65 9.37 24.28
C MET A 31 3.35 8.20 24.99
N PRO A 32 4.43 7.59 24.46
CA PRO A 32 5.11 6.50 25.17
C PRO A 32 5.72 6.95 26.50
N PHE A 33 6.17 8.21 26.60
CA PHE A 33 6.69 8.76 27.85
C PHE A 33 5.57 9.03 28.86
N LEU A 34 4.43 9.53 28.39
CA LEU A 34 3.24 9.76 29.23
C LEU A 34 2.62 8.45 29.75
N ALA A 35 2.79 7.35 29.02
CA ALA A 35 2.31 6.03 29.44
C ALA A 35 3.19 5.37 30.53
N LEU A 36 4.40 5.88 30.77
CA LEU A 36 5.29 5.41 31.85
C LEU A 36 4.94 6.04 33.21
N LEU A 37 4.09 7.06 33.25
CA LEU A 37 3.73 7.75 34.49
C LEU A 37 2.78 6.90 35.35
N PRO A 38 2.79 7.08 36.68
CA PRO A 38 1.82 6.43 37.58
C PRO A 38 0.39 6.81 37.21
N ALA A 39 -0.54 5.85 37.32
CA ALA A 39 -1.96 6.06 36.97
C ALA A 39 -2.65 7.18 37.77
N SER A 40 -2.10 7.56 38.92
CA SER A 40 -2.56 8.68 39.74
C SER A 40 -2.19 10.05 39.19
N HIS A 41 -1.28 10.12 38.21
CA HIS A 41 -0.84 11.37 37.63
C HIS A 41 -1.85 11.86 36.56
N PRO A 42 -2.27 13.14 36.58
CA PRO A 42 -3.31 13.65 35.68
C PRO A 42 -2.96 13.59 34.19
N LEU A 43 -1.66 13.50 33.85
CA LEU A 43 -1.17 13.36 32.49
C LEU A 43 -0.84 11.90 32.10
N ALA A 44 -1.15 10.91 32.95
CA ALA A 44 -0.89 9.51 32.62
C ALA A 44 -1.78 9.05 31.46
N VAL A 45 -1.16 8.58 30.39
CA VAL A 45 -1.87 8.04 29.23
C VAL A 45 -2.08 6.53 29.43
N PRO A 46 -3.31 6.00 29.30
CA PRO A 46 -3.55 4.58 29.43
C PRO A 46 -2.86 3.79 28.32
N SER A 47 -2.28 2.64 28.67
CA SER A 47 -1.51 1.78 27.74
C SER A 47 -2.34 1.28 26.55
N TRP A 48 -3.66 1.09 26.71
CA TRP A 48 -4.53 0.73 25.59
C TRP A 48 -4.52 1.83 24.52
N LEU A 49 -4.56 3.10 24.92
CA LEU A 49 -4.65 4.22 23.99
C LEU A 49 -3.36 4.34 23.18
N LEU A 50 -2.21 4.13 23.83
CA LEU A 50 -0.91 4.01 23.16
C LEU A 50 -0.89 2.86 22.14
N THR A 51 -1.41 1.69 22.53
CA THR A 51 -1.43 0.52 21.64
C THR A 51 -2.37 0.72 20.45
N LEU A 52 -3.54 1.34 20.69
CA LEU A 52 -4.54 1.63 19.67
C LEU A 52 -4.04 2.71 18.70
N SER A 53 -3.41 3.78 19.20
CA SER A 53 -2.84 4.83 18.37
C SER A 53 -1.72 4.29 17.48
N GLY A 54 -0.86 3.42 18.02
CA GLY A 54 0.15 2.69 17.24
C GLY A 54 -0.45 1.85 16.12
N LYS A 55 -1.52 1.08 16.39
CA LYS A 55 -2.24 0.31 15.37
C LYS A 55 -2.83 1.19 14.27
N ILE A 56 -3.48 2.29 14.65
CA ILE A 56 -4.06 3.25 13.70
C ILE A 56 -2.96 3.86 12.83
N LEU A 57 -1.80 4.23 13.41
CA LEU A 57 -0.67 4.79 12.68
C LEU A 57 -0.11 3.80 11.65
N CYS A 58 0.04 2.53 12.02
CA CYS A 58 0.45 1.49 11.08
C CYS A 58 -0.51 1.38 9.88
N TYR A 59 -1.83 1.38 10.12
CA TYR A 59 -2.81 1.37 9.03
C TYR A 59 -2.82 2.66 8.21
N ALA A 60 -2.62 3.81 8.84
CA ALA A 60 -2.52 5.10 8.14
C ALA A 60 -1.33 5.14 7.18
N ILE A 61 -0.17 4.62 7.58
CA ILE A 61 1.01 4.52 6.71
C ILE A 61 0.70 3.64 5.49
N VAL A 62 0.04 2.49 5.68
CA VAL A 62 -0.37 1.61 4.57
C VAL A 62 -1.34 2.33 3.63
N ALA A 63 -2.32 3.05 4.18
CA ALA A 63 -3.29 3.80 3.38
C ALA A 63 -2.62 4.90 2.54
N VAL A 64 -1.69 5.66 3.14
CA VAL A 64 -0.92 6.70 2.44
C VAL A 64 -0.01 6.09 1.37
N ALA A 65 0.62 4.95 1.63
CA ALA A 65 1.43 4.25 0.64
C ALA A 65 0.59 3.80 -0.57
N LEU A 66 -0.62 3.27 -0.35
CA LEU A 66 -1.54 2.91 -1.42
C LEU A 66 -2.02 4.13 -2.21
N ASP A 67 -2.33 5.24 -1.54
CA ASP A 67 -2.69 6.50 -2.20
C ASP A 67 -1.56 7.05 -3.08
N LEU A 68 -0.31 6.96 -2.61
CA LEU A 68 0.87 7.37 -3.39
C LEU A 68 1.10 6.45 -4.61
N VAL A 69 1.06 5.13 -4.43
CA VAL A 69 1.32 4.18 -5.51
C VAL A 69 0.23 4.26 -6.59
N TRP A 70 -1.03 4.30 -6.17
CA TRP A 70 -2.15 4.22 -7.10
C TRP A 70 -2.64 5.59 -7.56
N GLY A 71 -2.73 6.57 -6.66
CA GLY A 71 -3.18 7.92 -6.95
C GLY A 71 -2.10 8.78 -7.60
N TYR A 72 -0.89 8.82 -7.04
CA TYR A 72 0.18 9.67 -7.58
C TYR A 72 1.00 9.01 -8.69
N ALA A 73 1.48 7.78 -8.47
CA ALA A 73 2.34 7.10 -9.45
C ALA A 73 1.56 6.42 -10.58
N GLY A 74 0.25 6.21 -10.42
CA GLY A 74 -0.59 5.53 -11.41
C GLY A 74 -0.20 4.07 -11.66
N MET A 75 0.59 3.47 -10.77
CA MET A 75 1.01 2.08 -10.89
C MET A 75 -0.08 1.17 -10.31
N LEU A 76 -0.31 0.04 -10.99
CA LEU A 76 -1.20 -1.00 -10.48
C LEU A 76 -0.64 -1.50 -9.13
N SER A 77 -1.41 -1.31 -8.05
CA SER A 77 -1.08 -1.91 -6.76
C SER A 77 -0.94 -3.43 -6.90
N LEU A 78 -0.11 -4.07 -6.07
CA LEU A 78 0.18 -5.51 -6.08
C LEU A 78 -1.08 -6.38 -6.16
N GLY A 79 -2.17 -5.95 -5.50
CA GLY A 79 -3.48 -6.61 -5.61
C GLY A 79 -4.04 -6.66 -7.04
N HIS A 80 -3.99 -5.54 -7.78
CA HIS A 80 -4.44 -5.50 -9.18
C HIS A 80 -3.46 -6.21 -10.12
N GLY A 81 -2.15 -6.11 -9.85
CA GLY A 81 -1.11 -6.78 -10.62
C GLY A 81 -1.28 -8.30 -10.63
N ILE A 82 -1.65 -8.90 -9.49
CA ILE A 82 -1.89 -10.35 -9.39
C ILE A 82 -3.07 -10.79 -10.27
N PHE A 83 -4.21 -10.08 -10.22
CA PHE A 83 -5.36 -10.43 -11.04
C PHE A 83 -5.09 -10.23 -12.53
N PHE A 84 -4.38 -9.16 -12.89
CA PHE A 84 -3.97 -8.92 -14.27
C PHE A 84 -3.00 -10.00 -14.76
N ALA A 85 -2.01 -10.39 -13.96
CA ALA A 85 -1.05 -11.45 -14.29
C ALA A 85 -1.75 -12.83 -14.43
N LEU A 86 -2.66 -13.18 -13.52
CA LEU A 86 -3.44 -14.41 -13.61
C LEU A 86 -4.33 -14.44 -14.86
N GLY A 87 -5.05 -13.35 -15.14
CA GLY A 87 -5.87 -13.25 -16.34
C GLY A 87 -5.05 -13.31 -17.62
N GLY A 88 -3.91 -12.61 -17.67
CA GLY A 88 -2.97 -12.64 -18.78
C GLY A 88 -2.35 -14.02 -19.01
N TYR A 89 -1.99 -14.72 -17.94
CA TYR A 89 -1.50 -16.10 -18.00
C TYR A 89 -2.58 -17.05 -18.54
N ALA A 90 -3.80 -16.99 -18.00
CA ALA A 90 -4.91 -17.83 -18.47
C ALA A 90 -5.22 -17.58 -19.96
N MET A 91 -5.23 -16.31 -20.39
CA MET A 91 -5.42 -15.96 -21.79
C MET A 91 -4.26 -16.43 -22.68
N GLY A 92 -3.01 -16.30 -22.22
CA GLY A 92 -1.84 -16.79 -22.93
C GLY A 92 -1.88 -18.31 -23.13
N MET A 93 -2.23 -19.06 -22.08
CA MET A 93 -2.42 -20.50 -22.14
C MET A 93 -3.55 -20.90 -23.09
N TYR A 94 -4.67 -20.16 -23.06
CA TYR A 94 -5.79 -20.38 -23.98
C TYR A 94 -5.40 -20.12 -25.44
N LEU A 95 -4.66 -19.06 -25.73
CA LEU A 95 -4.19 -18.75 -27.07
C LEU A 95 -3.19 -19.80 -27.58
N MET A 96 -2.27 -20.27 -26.73
CA MET A 96 -1.39 -21.40 -27.07
C MET A 96 -2.17 -22.68 -27.36
N ARG A 97 -3.26 -22.93 -26.62
CA ARG A 97 -4.14 -24.07 -26.88
C ARG A 97 -4.90 -23.94 -28.20
N GLN A 98 -5.42 -22.75 -28.51
CA GLN A 98 -6.13 -22.50 -29.77
C GLN A 98 -5.19 -22.59 -30.98
N ALA A 99 -3.98 -22.04 -30.87
CA ALA A 99 -3.00 -22.08 -31.96
C ALA A 99 -2.53 -23.50 -32.29
N ALA A 100 -2.62 -24.44 -31.35
CA ALA A 100 -2.23 -25.83 -31.54
C ALA A 100 -3.26 -26.69 -32.32
N GLY A 101 -4.49 -26.20 -32.53
CA GLY A 101 -5.54 -26.98 -33.22
C GLY A 101 -5.84 -28.31 -32.52
N ASP A 102 -5.76 -29.43 -33.23
CA ASP A 102 -5.91 -30.78 -32.64
C ASP A 102 -4.61 -31.33 -32.03
N GLY A 103 -3.49 -30.61 -32.21
CA GLY A 103 -2.18 -30.99 -31.68
C GLY A 103 -1.94 -30.54 -30.24
N LEU A 104 -0.77 -30.94 -29.72
CA LEU A 104 -0.31 -30.52 -28.40
C LEU A 104 0.13 -29.05 -28.40
N PRO A 105 -0.24 -28.26 -27.38
CA PRO A 105 0.30 -26.92 -27.19
C PRO A 105 1.83 -26.93 -27.13
N ALA A 106 2.47 -25.90 -27.70
CA ALA A 106 3.93 -25.81 -27.78
C ALA A 106 4.62 -25.92 -26.40
N PHE A 107 4.02 -25.40 -25.33
CA PHE A 107 4.61 -25.51 -23.99
C PHE A 107 4.68 -26.97 -23.50
N MET A 108 3.71 -27.82 -23.88
CA MET A 108 3.72 -29.25 -23.52
C MET A 108 4.80 -30.00 -24.29
N SER A 109 4.99 -29.69 -25.58
CA SER A 109 6.09 -30.30 -26.35
C SER A 109 7.46 -29.85 -25.84
N PHE A 110 7.62 -28.59 -25.40
CA PHE A 110 8.82 -28.13 -24.70
C PHE A 110 9.08 -28.90 -23.39
N LEU A 111 8.03 -29.28 -22.67
CA LEU A 111 8.11 -30.12 -21.47
C LEU A 111 8.26 -31.62 -21.79
N SER A 112 8.53 -31.97 -23.05
CA SER A 112 8.68 -33.34 -23.55
C SER A 112 7.44 -34.23 -23.33
N TRP A 113 6.25 -33.63 -23.32
CA TRP A 113 5.00 -34.39 -23.34
C TRP A 113 4.65 -34.83 -24.77
N SER A 114 4.30 -36.10 -24.91
CA SER A 114 3.97 -36.74 -26.20
C SER A 114 2.48 -36.92 -26.43
N GLU A 115 1.66 -36.84 -25.39
CA GLU A 115 0.21 -37.00 -25.45
C GLU A 115 -0.50 -36.21 -24.34
N LEU A 116 -1.79 -35.95 -24.52
CA LEU A 116 -2.63 -35.38 -23.47
C LEU A 116 -2.91 -36.47 -22.42
N PRO A 117 -2.92 -36.13 -21.12
CA PRO A 117 -3.38 -37.05 -20.09
C PRO A 117 -4.88 -37.36 -20.19
#